data_AF-A0A352B935-F1
#
_entry.id   AF-A0A352B935-F1
#
_cell.length_a   1.000
_cell.length_b   1.000
_cell.length_c   1.000
_cell.angle_alpha   90.00
_cell.angle_beta   90.00
_cell.angle_gamma   90.00
#
_symmetry.space_group_name_H-M   'P 1'
#
loop_
_entity.id
_entity.type
_entity.pdbx_description
1 polymer ?
#
loop_
_entity_poly.entity_id
_entity_poly.type
_entity_poly.pdbx_seq_one_letter_code
_entity_poly.pdbx_strand_id
1 'polypeptide(L)'
;LTKFNLIRGEDSFSRACLSGIPFLWHAYPQENEFQLVKTRAVLSRIEPFFGGQKKIFENYASLTQIYNRTPGKDTDADSQEAMNDYPESAEFTEAKRKSSESTLFCNLLLEYDTLSTACKDFSRSLISNGDLAEHLLSYCDTLDFSR
;
A
#
# COMPACT_ATOMS: atom_id res chain seq x y z
N LEU A 1 1.36 -21.02 -9.00
CA LEU A 1 1.15 -19.59 -8.74
C LEU A 1 1.44 -19.29 -7.27
N THR A 2 1.97 -18.11 -6.98
CA THR A 2 2.30 -17.61 -5.64
C THR A 2 1.04 -17.23 -4.86
N LYS A 3 1.04 -17.38 -3.53
CA LYS A 3 -0.08 -17.00 -2.64
C LYS A 3 0.11 -15.61 -1.99
N PHE A 4 1.33 -15.10 -1.91
CA PHE A 4 1.64 -13.79 -1.34
C PHE A 4 2.83 -13.15 -2.08
N ASN A 5 2.72 -11.89 -2.48
CA ASN A 5 3.73 -11.21 -3.30
C ASN A 5 4.52 -10.17 -2.49
N LEU A 6 5.85 -10.27 -2.49
CA LEU A 6 6.72 -9.17 -2.06
C LEU A 6 7.17 -8.42 -3.32
N ILE A 7 6.79 -7.15 -3.45
CA ILE A 7 6.95 -6.39 -4.70
C ILE A 7 7.55 -5.01 -4.45
N ARG A 8 8.09 -4.39 -5.50
CA ARG A 8 8.78 -3.08 -5.43
C ARG A 8 8.62 -2.27 -6.71
N GLY A 9 8.63 -0.95 -6.56
CA GLY A 9 8.47 -0.03 -7.68
C GLY A 9 7.03 -0.01 -8.18
N GLU A 10 6.79 0.70 -9.27
CA GLU A 10 5.43 1.03 -9.72
C GLU A 10 4.84 -0.07 -10.59
N ASP A 11 5.60 -0.59 -11.55
CA ASP A 11 5.12 -1.60 -12.49
C ASP A 11 4.70 -2.91 -11.79
N SER A 12 5.52 -3.41 -10.86
CA SER A 12 5.17 -4.62 -10.10
C SER A 12 4.06 -4.37 -9.06
N PHE A 13 3.94 -3.12 -8.55
CA PHE A 13 2.84 -2.71 -7.69
C PHE A 13 1.51 -2.73 -8.44
N SER A 14 1.44 -2.12 -9.63
CA SER A 14 0.25 -2.15 -10.49
C SER A 14 -0.18 -3.58 -10.80
N ARG A 15 0.77 -4.45 -11.16
CA ARG A 15 0.47 -5.88 -11.39
C ARG A 15 -0.03 -6.60 -10.14
N ALA A 16 0.54 -6.32 -8.97
CA ALA A 16 0.09 -6.92 -7.71
C ALA A 16 -1.34 -6.49 -7.35
N CYS A 17 -1.65 -5.21 -7.47
CA CYS A 17 -2.99 -4.66 -7.27
C CYS A 17 -4.03 -5.33 -8.19
N LEU A 18 -3.70 -5.54 -9.46
CA LEU A 18 -4.59 -6.19 -10.42
C LEU A 18 -4.73 -7.71 -10.18
N SER A 19 -3.71 -8.36 -9.60
CA SER A 19 -3.73 -9.82 -9.40
C SER A 19 -4.77 -10.33 -8.40
N GLY A 20 -5.23 -9.47 -7.48
CA GLY A 20 -6.08 -9.88 -6.36
C GLY A 20 -5.39 -10.81 -5.35
N ILE A 21 -4.06 -10.98 -5.46
CA ILE A 21 -3.25 -11.76 -4.54
C ILE A 21 -2.71 -10.81 -3.46
N PRO A 22 -2.75 -11.20 -2.16
CA PRO A 22 -2.09 -10.46 -1.10
C PRO A 22 -0.65 -10.05 -1.43
N PHE A 23 -0.27 -8.84 -1.09
CA PHE A 23 1.06 -8.33 -1.38
C PHE A 23 1.60 -7.42 -0.27
N LEU A 24 2.91 -7.20 -0.27
CA LEU A 24 3.57 -6.15 0.49
C LEU A 24 4.41 -5.32 -0.49
N TRP A 25 4.15 -4.01 -0.53
CA TRP A 25 4.86 -3.10 -1.41
C TRP A 25 6.01 -2.43 -0.68
N HIS A 26 7.22 -2.57 -1.23
CA HIS A 26 8.36 -1.73 -0.89
C HIS A 26 8.43 -0.57 -1.90
N ALA A 27 7.95 0.60 -1.49
CA ALA A 27 8.14 1.82 -2.25
C ALA A 27 9.64 2.20 -2.27
N TYR A 28 10.11 2.84 -3.33
CA TYR A 28 11.50 3.32 -3.35
C TYR A 28 11.70 4.35 -2.23
N PRO A 29 12.71 4.21 -1.36
CA PRO A 29 13.02 5.22 -0.35
C PRO A 29 13.25 6.57 -1.02
N GLN A 30 12.62 7.60 -0.49
CA GLN A 30 12.75 8.98 -0.95
C GLN A 30 13.34 9.83 0.17
N GLU A 31 13.75 11.06 -0.16
CA GLU A 31 14.08 12.06 0.85
C GLU A 31 12.90 12.25 1.79
N ASN A 32 13.21 12.54 3.06
CA ASN A 32 12.22 12.87 4.09
C ASN A 32 11.16 11.79 4.37
N GLU A 33 11.36 10.56 3.90
CA GLU A 33 10.36 9.50 3.98
C GLU A 33 9.06 9.76 3.17
N PHE A 34 9.10 10.56 2.10
CA PHE A 34 7.93 10.80 1.23
C PHE A 34 7.28 9.54 0.66
N GLN A 35 8.02 8.42 0.59
CA GLN A 35 7.44 7.12 0.23
C GLN A 35 6.32 6.68 1.19
N LEU A 36 6.36 7.11 2.46
CA LEU A 36 5.33 6.79 3.45
C LEU A 36 3.99 7.46 3.09
N VAL A 37 4.01 8.68 2.55
CA VAL A 37 2.79 9.36 2.06
C VAL A 37 2.11 8.51 0.98
N LYS A 38 2.88 7.99 0.03
CA LYS A 38 2.37 7.10 -1.04
C LYS A 38 1.78 5.81 -0.47
N THR A 39 2.50 5.14 0.42
CA THR A 39 2.01 3.88 1.02
C THR A 39 0.74 4.09 1.84
N ARG A 40 0.62 5.22 2.56
CA ARG A 40 -0.61 5.57 3.29
C ARG A 40 -1.78 5.86 2.37
N ALA A 41 -1.57 6.61 1.30
CA ALA A 41 -2.62 6.86 0.30
C ALA A 41 -3.16 5.54 -0.28
N VAL A 42 -2.27 4.57 -0.55
CA VAL A 42 -2.67 3.22 -0.98
C VAL A 42 -3.43 2.48 0.12
N LEU A 43 -2.97 2.55 1.38
CA LEU A 43 -3.64 1.94 2.53
C LEU A 43 -5.05 2.50 2.72
N SER A 44 -5.25 3.81 2.63
CA SER A 44 -6.58 4.44 2.70
C SER A 44 -7.49 3.99 1.56
N ARG A 45 -6.93 3.72 0.37
CA ARG A 45 -7.71 3.23 -0.77
C ARG A 45 -8.13 1.76 -0.62
N ILE A 46 -7.31 0.92 -0.01
CA ILE A 46 -7.59 -0.51 0.19
C ILE A 46 -8.42 -0.80 1.45
N GLU A 47 -8.37 0.07 2.46
CA GLU A 47 -9.09 -0.08 3.74
C GLU A 47 -10.57 -0.48 3.60
N PRO A 48 -11.39 0.16 2.72
CA PRO A 48 -12.82 -0.16 2.63
C PRO A 48 -13.10 -1.62 2.26
N PHE A 49 -12.16 -2.30 1.60
CA PHE A 49 -12.30 -3.68 1.15
C PHE A 49 -12.07 -4.72 2.26
N PHE A 50 -11.65 -4.30 3.46
CA PHE A 50 -11.54 -5.18 4.62
C PHE A 50 -12.88 -5.50 5.29
N GLY A 51 -13.99 -4.92 4.80
CA GLY A 51 -15.35 -5.30 5.26
C GLY A 51 -15.58 -5.09 6.75
N GLY A 52 -14.98 -4.04 7.34
CA GLY A 52 -15.08 -3.74 8.78
C GLY A 52 -14.11 -4.52 9.66
N GLN A 53 -13.23 -5.36 9.10
CA GLN A 53 -12.20 -6.10 9.86
C GLN A 53 -11.01 -5.21 10.23
N LYS A 54 -11.29 -4.18 11.04
CA LYS A 54 -10.38 -3.09 11.38
C LYS A 54 -9.02 -3.57 11.89
N LYS A 55 -9.01 -4.56 12.79
CA LYS A 55 -7.77 -5.10 13.39
C LYS A 55 -6.83 -5.74 12.35
N ILE A 56 -7.39 -6.42 11.34
CA ILE A 56 -6.60 -7.06 10.29
C ILE A 56 -6.00 -5.99 9.37
N PHE A 57 -6.80 -4.96 9.04
CA PHE A 57 -6.31 -3.80 8.32
C PHE A 57 -5.22 -3.04 9.10
N GLU A 58 -5.42 -2.78 10.40
CA GLU A 58 -4.43 -2.12 11.26
C GLU A 58 -3.11 -2.89 11.31
N ASN A 59 -3.15 -4.22 11.36
CA ASN A 59 -1.96 -5.06 11.28
C ASN A 59 -1.26 -4.94 9.91
N TYR A 60 -2.02 -4.98 8.81
CA TYR A 60 -1.50 -4.82 7.45
C TYR A 60 -0.88 -3.44 7.22
N ALA A 61 -1.55 -2.39 7.69
CA ALA A 61 -1.09 -1.00 7.65
C ALA A 61 0.19 -0.84 8.48
N SER A 62 0.21 -1.36 9.71
CA SER A 62 1.38 -1.30 10.59
C SER A 62 2.59 -1.99 9.97
N LEU A 63 2.41 -3.20 9.42
CA LEU A 63 3.47 -3.90 8.71
C LEU A 63 3.98 -3.10 7.50
N THR A 64 3.06 -2.56 6.69
CA THR A 64 3.40 -1.76 5.52
C THR A 64 4.21 -0.52 5.88
N GLN A 65 3.85 0.19 6.96
CA GLN A 65 4.58 1.36 7.43
C GLN A 65 5.97 0.99 7.93
N ILE A 66 6.09 -0.05 8.78
CA ILE A 66 7.39 -0.47 9.30
C ILE A 66 8.31 -0.94 8.15
N TYR A 67 7.77 -1.67 7.18
CA TYR A 67 8.52 -2.19 6.04
C TYR A 67 9.05 -1.09 5.09
N ASN A 68 8.45 0.11 5.09
CA ASN A 68 8.84 1.23 4.22
C ASN A 68 9.59 2.36 4.93
N ARG A 69 9.76 2.27 6.26
CA ARG A 69 10.58 3.22 7.02
C ARG A 69 12.06 2.98 6.78
N THR A 70 12.83 4.06 6.71
CA THR A 70 14.29 3.99 6.59
C THR A 70 14.90 3.99 8.00
N PRO A 71 15.70 2.98 8.40
CA PRO A 71 16.32 2.95 9.71
C PRO A 71 17.20 4.19 9.95
N GLY A 72 17.04 4.84 11.11
CA GLY A 72 17.92 5.92 11.55
C GLY A 72 17.72 7.29 10.89
N LYS A 73 16.61 7.49 10.16
CA LYS A 73 16.17 8.83 9.75
C LYS A 73 14.99 9.27 10.60
N ASP A 74 15.13 10.41 11.27
CA ASP A 74 13.99 11.12 11.85
C ASP A 74 13.13 11.68 10.71
N THR A 75 11.81 11.51 10.82
CA THR A 75 10.85 12.19 9.94
C THR A 75 10.94 13.69 10.16
N ASP A 76 11.17 14.45 9.11
CA ASP A 76 11.21 15.91 9.19
C ASP A 76 9.81 16.53 9.33
N ALA A 77 9.75 17.81 9.70
CA ALA A 77 8.51 18.50 10.05
C ALA A 77 7.48 18.51 8.89
N ASP A 78 7.94 18.64 7.64
CA ASP A 78 7.07 18.64 6.46
C ASP A 78 6.41 17.28 6.24
N SER A 79 7.14 16.20 6.51
CA SER A 79 6.60 14.84 6.46
C SER A 79 5.68 14.58 7.65
N GLN A 80 6.00 15.11 8.84
CA GLN A 80 5.12 15.03 10.01
C GLN A 80 3.76 15.69 9.76
N GLU A 81 3.72 16.83 9.07
CA GLU A 81 2.46 17.50 8.69
C GLU A 81 1.62 16.65 7.72
N ALA A 82 2.23 16.08 6.67
CA ALA A 82 1.57 15.14 5.78
C ALA A 82 1.20 13.80 6.47
N MET A 83 1.80 13.53 7.64
CA MET A 83 1.60 12.32 8.43
C MET A 83 0.57 12.47 9.56
N ASN A 84 0.04 13.68 9.82
CA ASN A 84 -0.85 14.00 10.96
C ASN A 84 -2.18 13.22 11.02
N ASP A 85 -2.59 12.57 9.92
CA ASP A 85 -3.81 11.74 9.87
C ASP A 85 -3.65 10.34 10.50
N TYR A 86 -2.44 9.94 10.90
CA TYR A 86 -2.17 8.65 11.53
C TYR A 86 -1.30 8.80 12.78
N PRO A 87 -1.59 8.08 13.87
CA PRO A 87 -0.86 8.21 15.13
C PRO A 87 0.64 7.97 14.92
N GLU A 88 1.45 8.81 15.58
CA GLU A 88 2.90 8.71 15.63
C GLU A 88 3.33 7.27 15.94
N SER A 89 4.20 6.70 15.10
CA SER A 89 4.82 5.43 15.44
C SER A 89 5.96 5.71 16.42
N ALA A 90 5.84 5.17 17.64
CA ALA A 90 6.86 5.24 18.68
C ALA A 90 8.27 4.88 18.17
N GLU A 91 9.31 5.46 18.77
CA GLU A 91 10.71 5.08 18.51
C GLU A 91 10.92 3.56 18.70
N PHE A 92 11.34 2.87 17.64
CA PHE A 92 11.63 1.44 17.65
C PHE A 92 13.13 1.16 17.48
N THR A 93 13.74 0.57 18.51
CA THR A 93 15.08 -0.05 18.38
C THR A 93 15.05 -1.17 17.33
N GLU A 94 16.17 -1.40 16.63
CA GLU A 94 16.21 -2.33 15.48
C GLU A 94 15.87 -3.78 15.84
N ALA A 95 16.29 -4.26 17.01
CA ALA A 95 15.93 -5.59 17.50
C ALA A 95 14.43 -5.70 17.82
N LYS A 96 13.84 -4.64 18.40
CA LYS A 96 12.40 -4.56 18.69
C LYS A 96 11.58 -4.47 17.40
N ARG A 97 12.12 -3.80 16.38
CA ARG A 97 11.55 -3.67 15.03
C ARG A 97 11.50 -5.00 14.29
N LYS A 98 12.61 -5.74 14.20
CA LYS A 98 12.62 -7.07 13.55
C LYS A 98 11.68 -8.07 14.24
N SER A 99 11.60 -8.00 15.57
CA SER A 99 10.67 -8.81 16.37
C SER A 99 9.20 -8.43 16.10
N SER A 100 8.90 -7.12 15.99
CA SER A 100 7.55 -6.66 15.66
C SER A 100 7.15 -6.93 14.21
N GLU A 101 8.06 -6.77 13.24
CA GLU A 101 7.85 -7.11 11.82
C GLU A 101 7.49 -8.58 11.65
N SER A 102 8.27 -9.48 12.25
CA SER A 102 8.05 -10.93 12.16
C SER A 102 6.69 -11.31 12.77
N THR A 103 6.36 -10.72 13.91
CA THR A 103 5.07 -10.95 14.59
C THR A 103 3.90 -10.45 13.74
N LEU A 104 4.00 -9.24 13.18
CA LEU A 104 2.97 -8.66 12.32
C LEU A 104 2.79 -9.47 11.04
N PHE A 105 3.89 -9.93 10.43
CA PHE A 105 3.82 -10.77 9.23
C PHE A 105 3.17 -12.12 9.53
N CYS A 106 3.52 -12.78 10.64
CA CYS A 106 2.86 -14.01 11.07
C CYS A 106 1.36 -13.80 11.32
N ASN A 107 0.98 -12.73 12.01
CA ASN A 107 -0.44 -12.39 12.23
C ASN A 107 -1.17 -12.17 10.91
N LEU A 108 -0.54 -11.50 9.95
CA LEU A 108 -1.11 -11.27 8.62
C LEU A 108 -1.32 -12.60 7.86
N LEU A 109 -0.38 -13.55 7.97
CA LEU A 109 -0.51 -14.87 7.36
C LEU A 109 -1.60 -15.74 8.00
N LEU A 110 -1.84 -15.58 9.31
CA LEU A 110 -2.94 -16.26 10.00
C LEU A 110 -4.31 -15.74 9.51
N GLU A 111 -4.37 -14.47 9.11
CA GLU A 111 -5.57 -13.79 8.62
C GLU A 111 -5.65 -13.77 7.08
N TYR A 112 -5.00 -14.75 6.43
CA TYR A 112 -4.81 -14.77 4.98
C TYR A 112 -6.12 -14.73 4.19
N ASP A 113 -7.17 -15.44 4.62
CA ASP A 113 -8.42 -15.53 3.86
C ASP A 113 -9.14 -14.18 3.78
N THR A 114 -9.14 -13.43 4.89
CA THR A 114 -9.63 -12.05 4.92
C THR A 114 -8.81 -11.16 4.00
N LEU A 115 -7.48 -11.21 4.13
CA LEU A 115 -6.58 -10.40 3.30
C LEU A 115 -6.76 -10.71 1.81
N SER A 116 -6.88 -11.99 1.46
CA SER A 116 -7.10 -12.43 0.09
C SER A 116 -8.44 -11.94 -0.45
N THR A 117 -9.50 -11.96 0.38
CA THR A 117 -10.81 -11.45 -0.02
C THR A 117 -10.74 -9.94 -0.26
N ALA A 118 -10.15 -9.18 0.66
CA ALA A 118 -9.97 -7.74 0.52
C ALA A 118 -9.15 -7.38 -0.74
N CYS A 119 -8.05 -8.08 -1.01
CA CYS A 119 -7.24 -7.84 -2.22
C CYS A 119 -7.99 -8.19 -3.51
N LYS A 120 -8.83 -9.23 -3.53
CA LYS A 120 -9.67 -9.57 -4.69
C LYS A 120 -10.71 -8.48 -4.95
N ASP A 121 -11.37 -7.98 -3.90
CA ASP A 121 -12.38 -6.93 -4.05
C ASP A 121 -11.76 -5.60 -4.45
N PHE A 122 -10.58 -5.28 -3.90
CA PHE A 122 -9.78 -4.15 -4.35
C PHE A 122 -9.42 -4.27 -5.84
N SER A 123 -8.88 -5.42 -6.27
CA SER A 123 -8.58 -5.69 -7.68
C SER A 123 -9.80 -5.49 -8.59
N ARG A 124 -10.95 -6.06 -8.22
CA ARG A 124 -12.21 -5.89 -8.97
C ARG A 124 -12.60 -4.42 -9.11
N SER A 125 -12.44 -3.63 -8.03
CA SER A 125 -12.73 -2.19 -8.05
C SER A 125 -11.80 -1.37 -8.95
N LEU A 126 -10.57 -1.86 -9.17
CA LEU A 126 -9.63 -1.23 -10.10
C LEU A 126 -10.01 -1.57 -11.53
N ILE A 127 -10.27 -2.84 -11.81
CA ILE A 127 -10.67 -3.34 -13.13
C ILE A 127 -11.97 -2.68 -13.60
N SER A 128 -12.93 -2.42 -12.68
CA SER A 128 -14.17 -1.75 -13.03
C SER A 128 -14.01 -0.30 -13.50
N ASN A 129 -12.84 0.31 -13.27
CA ASN A 129 -12.55 1.66 -13.77
C ASN A 129 -12.09 1.66 -15.23
N GLY A 130 -11.95 0.50 -15.89
CA GLY A 130 -11.35 0.41 -17.22
C GLY A 130 -9.83 0.51 -17.18
N ASP A 131 -9.19 0.76 -18.32
CA ASP A 131 -7.75 0.96 -18.42
C ASP A 131 -7.35 2.36 -18.90
N LEU A 132 -6.12 2.74 -18.57
CA LEU A 132 -5.58 4.05 -18.89
C LEU A 132 -5.50 4.32 -20.40
N ALA A 133 -5.26 3.30 -21.22
CA ALA A 133 -5.13 3.48 -22.67
C ALA A 133 -6.48 3.80 -23.31
N GLU A 134 -7.55 3.09 -22.92
CA GLU A 134 -8.91 3.39 -23.38
C GLU A 134 -9.36 4.80 -22.99
N HIS A 135 -9.07 5.22 -21.76
CA HIS A 135 -9.36 6.58 -21.31
C HIS A 135 -8.54 7.64 -22.04
N LEU A 136 -7.27 7.36 -22.34
CA LEU A 136 -6.41 8.28 -23.08
C LEU A 136 -6.90 8.45 -24.52
N LEU A 137 -7.28 7.36 -25.19
CA LEU A 137 -7.86 7.41 -26.54
C LEU A 137 -9.17 8.20 -26.55
N SER A 138 -10.06 7.91 -25.61
CA SER A 138 -11.33 8.65 -25.46
C SER A 138 -11.08 10.15 -25.25
N TYR A 139 -10.08 10.50 -24.44
CA TYR A 139 -9.68 11.89 -24.24
C TYR A 139 -9.13 12.53 -25.51
N CYS A 140 -8.26 11.83 -26.26
CA CYS A 140 -7.74 12.32 -27.54
C CYS A 140 -8.85 12.59 -28.56
N ASP A 141 -9.90 11.77 -28.61
CA ASP A 141 -11.06 12.00 -29.48
C ASP A 141 -11.82 13.29 -29.12
N THR A 142 -11.84 13.68 -27.83
CA THR A 142 -12.45 14.95 -27.41
C THR A 142 -11.65 16.19 -27.80
N LEU A 143 -10.36 16.04 -28.10
CA LEU A 143 -9.46 17.16 -28.39
C LEU A 143 -9.56 17.67 -29.83
N ASP A 144 -10.36 17.03 -30.69
CA ASP A 144 -10.62 17.39 -32.09
C ASP A 144 -9.46 18.15 -32.76
N PHE A 145 -8.43 17.41 -33.19
CA PHE A 145 -7.28 17.96 -33.92
C PHE A 145 -7.64 18.52 -35.32
N SER A 146 -8.94 18.65 -35.62
CA SER A 146 -9.51 19.18 -36.87
C SER A 146 -9.66 20.71 -36.89
N ARG A 147 -9.08 21.44 -35.92
CA ARG A 147 -8.97 22.91 -35.95
C ARG A 147 -7.61 23.39 -36.44
#